data_AF-A0A350I2T4-F1
#
_entry.id   AF-A0A350I2T4-F1
#
_cell.length_a   1.000
_cell.length_b   1.000
_cell.length_c   1.000
_cell.angle_alpha   90.00
_cell.angle_beta   90.00
_cell.angle_gamma   90.00
#
_symmetry.space_group_name_H-M   'P 1'
#
loop_
_entity.id
_entity.type
_entity.pdbx_description
1 polymer ?
#
loop_
_entity_poly.entity_id
_entity_poly.type
_entity_poly.pdbx_seq_one_letter_code
_entity_poly.pdbx_strand_id
1 'polypeptide(L)'
;KVMEATPENIIRYRDQALIISPPSSRMEKSLGDSCSWQSLDVSGWNQIRSQKRKKNLPNGLIVSDHADWEGLCQAIQATEAEQTFLTHGDGSVLSRWLTEKGLSVSQLPENISTASLHASQIH
;
A
#
# COMPACT_ATOMS: atom_id res chain seq x y z
N LYS A 1 -4.61 2.93 22.54
CA LYS A 1 -5.90 3.67 22.69
C LYS A 1 -5.99 4.66 21.53
N VAL A 2 -7.10 4.67 20.78
CA VAL A 2 -7.32 5.64 19.70
C VAL A 2 -8.12 6.82 20.25
N MET A 3 -7.76 8.04 19.89
CA MET A 3 -8.47 9.26 20.29
C MET A 3 -8.26 10.37 19.26
N GLU A 4 -9.12 11.38 19.31
CA GLU A 4 -9.01 12.57 18.45
C GLU A 4 -7.79 13.43 18.82
N ALA A 5 -7.12 13.98 17.81
CA ALA A 5 -5.94 14.83 17.94
C ALA A 5 -6.33 16.28 18.29
N THR A 6 -7.00 16.49 19.42
CA THR A 6 -7.25 17.84 19.96
C THR A 6 -5.95 18.45 20.52
N PRO A 7 -5.81 19.79 20.59
CA PRO A 7 -4.63 20.44 21.17
C PRO A 7 -4.28 19.93 22.57
N GLU A 8 -5.28 19.68 23.42
CA GLU A 8 -5.07 19.17 24.78
C GLU A 8 -4.48 17.75 24.77
N ASN A 9 -5.00 16.86 23.92
CA ASN A 9 -4.50 15.49 23.80
C ASN A 9 -3.08 15.46 23.24
N ILE A 10 -2.80 16.32 22.25
CA ILE A 10 -1.47 16.42 21.64
C ILE A 10 -0.44 16.83 22.69
N ILE A 11 -0.72 17.87 23.49
CA ILE A 11 0.19 18.31 24.56
C ILE A 11 0.34 17.22 25.62
N ARG A 12 -0.77 16.58 26.02
CA ARG A 12 -0.77 15.56 27.07
C ARG A 12 0.05 14.32 26.71
N TYR A 13 0.04 13.90 25.45
CA TYR A 13 0.71 12.69 24.98
C TYR A 13 1.88 12.97 24.03
N ARG A 14 2.43 14.18 24.08
CA ARG A 14 3.40 14.70 23.10
C ARG A 14 4.66 13.84 22.88
N ASP A 15 5.05 13.06 23.89
CA ASP A 15 6.22 12.16 23.86
C ASP A 15 5.84 10.66 23.74
N GLN A 16 4.54 10.36 23.60
CA GLN A 16 3.99 9.00 23.70
C GLN A 16 2.96 8.66 22.60
N ALA A 17 2.58 9.62 21.76
CA ALA A 17 1.55 9.46 20.74
C ALA A 17 2.10 9.65 19.33
N LEU A 18 1.49 8.91 18.40
CA LEU A 18 1.62 9.12 16.96
C LEU A 18 0.34 9.83 16.46
N ILE A 19 0.50 10.89 15.68
CA ILE A 19 -0.62 11.60 15.05
C ILE A 19 -0.70 11.15 13.58
N ILE A 20 -1.86 10.64 13.19
CA ILE A 20 -2.15 10.25 11.80
C ILE A 20 -3.20 11.22 11.26
N SER A 21 -2.92 11.82 10.11
CA SER A 21 -3.80 12.81 9.48
C SER A 21 -3.86 12.56 7.98
N PRO A 22 -5.03 12.73 7.33
CA PRO A 22 -5.10 12.66 5.87
C PRO A 22 -4.25 13.76 5.22
N PRO A 23 -3.81 13.56 3.96
CA PRO A 23 -2.89 14.50 3.28
C PRO A 23 -3.40 15.95 3.21
N SER A 24 -4.73 16.15 3.22
CA SER A 24 -5.39 17.46 3.17
C SER A 24 -5.34 18.24 4.48
N SER A 25 -5.15 17.58 5.63
CA SER A 25 -5.19 18.18 6.96
C SER A 25 -3.80 18.19 7.62
N ARG A 26 -2.80 18.71 6.89
CA ARG A 26 -1.43 18.86 7.41
C ARG A 26 -1.43 19.77 8.65
N MET A 27 -1.27 19.17 9.83
CA MET A 27 -1.45 19.82 11.13
C MET A 27 -0.25 20.68 11.59
N GLU A 28 0.83 20.74 10.80
CA GLU A 28 2.09 21.42 11.18
C GLU A 28 1.89 22.87 11.66
N LYS A 29 0.88 23.58 11.14
CA LYS A 29 0.59 24.95 11.55
C LYS A 29 -0.11 25.07 12.92
N SER A 30 -0.76 24.00 13.39
CA SER A 30 -1.59 24.00 14.60
C SER A 30 -0.87 23.43 15.83
N LEU A 31 0.31 22.84 15.65
CA LEU A 31 0.98 22.08 16.71
C LEU A 31 1.80 22.98 17.68
N GLY A 32 2.02 24.26 17.36
CA GLY A 32 2.76 25.24 18.18
C GLY A 32 4.28 25.09 18.04
N ASP A 33 5.10 25.70 18.88
CA ASP A 33 6.57 25.46 18.92
C ASP A 33 6.98 24.58 20.13
N SER A 34 5.99 24.17 20.94
CA SER A 34 6.20 23.58 22.26
C SER A 34 6.58 22.10 22.24
N CYS A 35 6.68 21.47 21.07
CA CYS A 35 7.15 20.10 20.96
C CYS A 35 7.98 19.86 19.69
N SER A 36 9.03 19.06 19.83
CA SER A 36 9.80 18.57 18.70
C SER A 36 9.06 17.39 18.05
N TRP A 37 8.22 17.66 17.05
CA TRP A 37 7.67 16.60 16.19
C TRP A 37 8.46 16.51 14.88
N GLN A 38 8.45 15.30 14.31
CA GLN A 38 8.89 15.08 12.94
C GLN A 38 7.68 14.66 12.10
N SER A 39 7.38 15.45 11.07
CA SER A 39 6.40 15.04 10.07
C SER A 39 7.04 14.06 9.10
N LEU A 40 6.34 12.95 8.86
CA LEU A 40 6.74 11.93 7.89
C LEU A 40 5.55 11.67 6.97
N ASP A 41 5.84 11.50 5.68
CA ASP A 41 4.82 11.07 4.71
C ASP A 41 4.77 9.53 4.71
N VAL A 42 3.61 8.99 5.07
CA VAL A 42 3.36 7.55 5.17
C VAL A 42 2.46 7.19 4.01
N SER A 43 3.05 6.90 2.85
CA SER A 43 2.31 6.36 1.72
C SER A 43 3.06 5.18 1.11
N GLY A 44 2.37 4.06 0.92
CA GLY A 44 2.85 2.93 0.12
C GLY A 44 3.22 3.34 -1.32
N TRP A 45 2.72 4.49 -1.80
CA TRP A 45 3.08 5.09 -3.09
C TRP A 45 4.42 5.85 -3.12
N ASN A 46 5.11 6.05 -2.00
CA ASN A 46 6.46 6.63 -2.00
C ASN A 46 7.53 5.71 -2.62
N GLN A 47 7.21 4.45 -2.94
CA GLN A 47 8.03 3.61 -3.81
C GLN A 47 8.00 4.06 -5.29
N ILE A 48 6.97 4.82 -5.71
CA ILE A 48 6.86 5.38 -7.05
C ILE A 48 7.72 6.65 -7.13
N ARG A 49 8.86 6.56 -7.84
CA ARG A 49 9.89 7.62 -7.98
C ARG A 49 9.36 9.02 -8.32
N SER A 50 8.19 9.13 -8.96
CA SER A 50 7.61 10.41 -9.41
C SER A 50 7.21 11.33 -8.24
N GLN A 51 6.77 10.77 -7.10
CA GLN A 51 6.29 11.57 -5.96
C GLN A 51 7.38 11.99 -4.98
N LYS A 52 8.52 11.25 -4.95
CA LYS A 52 9.70 11.57 -4.11
C LYS A 52 10.27 12.97 -4.37
N ARG A 53 10.16 13.50 -5.59
CA ARG A 53 10.80 14.78 -5.97
C ARG A 53 10.09 16.03 -5.46
N LYS A 54 8.90 15.94 -4.86
CA LYS A 54 8.11 17.12 -4.48
C LYS A 54 8.17 17.50 -2.99
N LYS A 55 8.85 16.74 -2.13
CA LYS A 55 8.75 16.90 -0.68
C LYS A 55 10.12 16.77 0.00
N ASN A 56 10.66 17.87 0.52
CA ASN A 56 11.81 17.92 1.45
C ASN A 56 11.39 17.42 2.85
N LEU A 57 10.73 16.26 2.94
CA LEU A 57 10.41 15.60 4.19
C LEU A 57 11.48 14.53 4.47
N PRO A 58 11.85 14.27 5.74
CA PRO A 58 12.70 13.14 6.08
C PRO A 58 12.11 11.84 5.51
N ASN A 59 12.99 10.89 5.15
CA ASN A 59 12.62 9.62 4.51
C ASN A 59 11.40 9.00 5.22
N GLY A 60 10.27 8.90 4.52
CA GLY A 60 9.00 8.44 5.10
C GLY A 60 9.07 7.02 5.67
N LEU A 61 8.15 6.71 6.57
CA LEU A 61 7.97 5.34 7.07
C LEU A 61 7.30 4.50 5.99
N ILE A 62 7.87 3.33 5.70
CA ILE A 62 7.22 2.34 4.82
C ILE A 62 6.12 1.68 5.64
N VAL A 63 4.89 2.12 5.42
CA VAL A 63 3.69 1.44 5.89
C VAL A 63 2.86 1.13 4.65
N SER A 64 2.68 -0.15 4.38
CA SER A 64 1.90 -0.66 3.26
C SER A 64 1.04 -1.79 3.79
N ASP A 65 -0.25 -1.72 3.50
CA ASP A 65 -1.21 -2.82 3.70
C ASP A 65 -1.08 -3.89 2.60
N HIS A 66 -0.29 -3.63 1.55
CA HIS A 66 0.06 -4.63 0.55
C HIS A 66 1.06 -5.65 1.09
N ALA A 67 0.84 -6.92 0.73
CA ALA A 67 1.81 -7.99 0.94
C ALA A 67 3.15 -7.63 0.30
N ASP A 68 4.24 -7.95 0.99
CA ASP A 68 5.55 -7.95 0.37
C ASP A 68 5.63 -9.06 -0.69
N TRP A 69 6.72 -9.05 -1.46
CA TRP A 69 6.91 -10.00 -2.56
C TRP A 69 6.84 -11.46 -2.09
N GLU A 70 7.47 -11.75 -0.94
CA GLU A 70 7.48 -13.09 -0.37
C GLU A 70 6.07 -13.53 0.03
N GLY A 71 5.35 -12.70 0.79
CA GLY A 71 3.97 -12.98 1.20
C GLY A 71 3.01 -13.11 0.01
N LEU A 72 3.19 -12.29 -1.03
CA LEU A 72 2.42 -12.40 -2.28
C LEU A 72 2.66 -13.74 -2.98
N CYS A 73 3.92 -14.13 -3.16
CA CYS A 73 4.29 -15.41 -3.78
C CYS A 73 3.77 -16.61 -2.97
N GLN A 74 3.91 -16.57 -1.65
CA GLN A 74 3.40 -17.62 -0.75
C GLN A 74 1.87 -17.72 -0.84
N ALA A 75 1.16 -16.60 -0.83
CA ALA A 75 -0.29 -16.57 -0.95
C ALA A 75 -0.75 -17.19 -2.28
N ILE A 76 -0.12 -16.82 -3.40
CA ILE A 76 -0.45 -17.38 -4.72
C ILE A 76 -0.22 -18.89 -4.75
N GLN A 77 0.92 -19.37 -4.24
CA GLN A 77 1.20 -20.82 -4.20
C GLN A 77 0.20 -21.58 -3.34
N ALA A 78 -0.18 -21.02 -2.19
CA ALA A 78 -1.15 -21.63 -1.28
C ALA A 78 -2.56 -21.73 -1.90
N THR A 79 -2.87 -20.96 -2.94
CA THR A 79 -4.18 -21.08 -3.62
C THR A 79 -4.29 -22.31 -4.52
N GLU A 80 -3.16 -22.88 -4.94
CA GLU A 80 -3.11 -23.96 -5.96
C GLU A 80 -3.92 -23.63 -7.23
N ALA A 81 -4.07 -22.34 -7.55
CA ALA A 81 -4.89 -21.90 -8.66
C ALA A 81 -4.32 -22.39 -10.00
N GLU A 82 -5.18 -23.00 -10.82
CA GLU A 82 -4.83 -23.43 -12.17
C GLU A 82 -4.49 -22.24 -13.08
N GLN A 83 -5.12 -21.08 -12.82
CA GLN A 83 -4.92 -19.86 -13.58
C GLN A 83 -4.92 -18.64 -12.64
N THR A 84 -3.89 -17.81 -12.75
CA THR A 84 -3.79 -16.53 -12.04
C THR A 84 -4.06 -15.36 -12.99
N PHE A 85 -4.95 -14.45 -12.60
CA PHE A 85 -5.24 -13.22 -13.35
C PHE A 85 -4.75 -11.98 -12.62
N LEU A 86 -3.95 -11.16 -13.30
CA LEU A 86 -3.44 -9.89 -12.77
C LEU A 86 -4.41 -8.76 -13.13
N THR A 87 -4.83 -7.97 -12.13
CA THR A 87 -5.90 -6.97 -12.31
C THR A 87 -5.37 -5.55 -12.50
N HIS A 88 -4.40 -5.15 -11.68
CA HIS A 88 -3.88 -3.79 -11.64
C HIS A 88 -2.37 -3.79 -11.45
N GLY A 89 -1.73 -2.73 -11.95
CA GLY A 89 -0.28 -2.50 -11.82
C GLY A 89 0.56 -3.09 -12.95
N ASP A 90 1.85 -2.76 -12.95
CA ASP A 90 2.83 -3.38 -13.84
C ASP A 90 3.14 -4.80 -13.34
N GLY A 91 2.37 -5.75 -13.84
CA GLY A 91 2.48 -7.17 -13.49
C GLY A 91 3.62 -7.91 -14.19
N SER A 92 4.48 -7.24 -14.97
CA SER A 92 5.48 -7.91 -15.82
C SER A 92 6.47 -8.78 -15.03
N VAL A 93 6.95 -8.27 -13.89
CA VAL A 93 7.89 -9.00 -13.02
C VAL A 93 7.21 -10.20 -12.36
N LEU A 94 5.99 -10.02 -11.86
CA LEU A 94 5.22 -11.09 -11.23
C LEU A 94 4.82 -12.16 -12.24
N SER A 95 4.34 -11.76 -13.41
CA SER A 95 3.99 -12.66 -14.50
C SER A 95 5.20 -13.52 -14.89
N ARG A 96 6.37 -12.90 -15.10
CA ARG A 96 7.58 -13.64 -15.44
C ARG A 96 7.96 -14.66 -14.36
N TRP A 97 7.96 -14.25 -13.09
CA TRP A 97 8.31 -15.14 -11.99
C TRP A 97 7.34 -16.33 -11.88
N LEU A 98 6.03 -16.09 -12.01
CA LEU A 98 5.01 -17.15 -11.98
C LEU A 98 5.18 -18.12 -13.15
N THR A 99 5.44 -17.60 -14.35
CA THR A 99 5.72 -18.42 -15.54
C THR A 99 6.99 -19.26 -15.36
N GLU A 100 8.06 -18.70 -14.78
CA GLU A 100 9.29 -19.46 -14.45
C GLU A 100 9.05 -20.57 -13.41
N LYS A 101 7.98 -20.47 -12.60
CA LYS A 101 7.52 -21.51 -11.69
C LYS A 101 6.54 -22.50 -12.32
N GLY A 102 6.26 -22.37 -13.61
CA GLY A 102 5.32 -23.23 -14.35
C GLY A 102 3.84 -22.90 -14.08
N LEU A 103 3.54 -21.75 -13.48
CA LEU A 103 2.18 -21.30 -13.22
C LEU A 103 1.62 -20.55 -14.42
N SER A 104 0.34 -20.81 -14.73
CA SER A 104 -0.36 -20.12 -15.81
C SER A 104 -0.86 -18.75 -15.33
N VAL A 105 -0.43 -17.70 -16.00
CA VAL A 105 -0.71 -16.31 -15.62
C VAL A 105 -1.09 -15.47 -16.83
N SER A 106 -2.10 -14.61 -16.67
CA SER A 106 -2.54 -13.67 -17.70
C SER A 106 -3.04 -12.36 -17.08
N GLN A 107 -3.14 -11.32 -17.90
CA GLN A 107 -3.82 -10.09 -17.49
C GLN A 107 -5.33 -10.33 -17.49
N LEU A 108 -6.03 -9.76 -16.51
CA LEU A 108 -7.48 -9.81 -16.49
C LEU A 108 -8.02 -9.07 -17.72
N PRO A 109 -8.85 -9.71 -18.57
CA PRO A 109 -9.42 -9.04 -19.73
C PRO A 109 -10.32 -7.88 -19.31
N GLU A 110 -10.19 -6.73 -20.00
CA GLU A 110 -10.89 -5.47 -19.65
C GLU A 110 -12.43 -5.57 -19.65
N ASN A 111 -13.01 -6.58 -20.30
CA ASN A 111 -14.45 -6.75 -20.48
C ASN A 111 -15.07 -7.92 -19.69
N ILE A 112 -14.39 -8.45 -18.67
CA ILE A 112 -14.89 -9.59 -17.89
C ILE A 112 -15.07 -9.18 -16.42
N SER A 113 -16.31 -9.14 -15.94
CA SER A 113 -16.57 -9.16 -14.50
C SER A 113 -16.09 -10.49 -13.93
N THR A 114 -15.54 -10.50 -12.71
CA THR A 114 -14.99 -11.71 -12.04
C THR A 114 -15.93 -12.93 -12.07
N ALA A 115 -17.24 -12.72 -12.22
CA ALA A 115 -18.24 -13.77 -12.34
C ALA A 115 -18.20 -14.56 -13.67
N SER A 116 -17.62 -14.03 -14.75
CA SER A 116 -17.70 -14.65 -16.09
C SER A 116 -16.56 -15.62 -16.41
N LEU A 117 -15.48 -15.66 -15.62
CA LEU A 117 -14.30 -16.50 -15.89
C LEU A 117 -14.57 -18.00 -15.74
N HIS A 118 -15.52 -18.38 -14.89
CA HIS A 118 -15.85 -19.79 -14.63
C HIS A 118 -16.55 -20.48 -15.83
N ALA A 119 -17.05 -19.72 -16.80
CA ALA A 119 -17.83 -20.26 -17.93
C ALA A 119 -16.97 -20.61 -19.15
N SER A 120 -15.75 -20.08 -19.27
CA SER A 120 -14.89 -20.26 -20.45
C SER A 120 -13.86 -21.38 -20.34
N GLN A 121 -13.82 -22.12 -19.22
CA GLN A 121 -12.87 -23.22 -18.98
C GLN A 121 -13.52 -24.63 -19.06
N ILE A 122 -14.80 -24.74 -19.45
CA ILE A 122 -15.52 -26.03 -19.60
C ILE A 122 -15.73 -26.41 -21.08
N HIS A 123 -14.79 -26.09 -21.97
CA HIS A 123 -14.83 -26.59 -23.35
C HIS A 123 -13.51 -27.24 -23.77
#